data_AF-K1TNQ1-F1
#
_entry.id   AF-K1TNQ1-F1
#
_cell.length_a   1.000
_cell.length_b   1.000
_cell.length_c   1.000
_cell.angle_alpha   90.00
_cell.angle_beta   90.00
_cell.angle_gamma   90.00
#
_symmetry.space_group_name_H-M   'P 1'
#
loop_
_entity.id
_entity.type
_entity.pdbx_description
1 polymer ?
#
loop_
_entity_poly.entity_id
_entity_poly.type
_entity_poly.pdbx_seq_one_letter_code
_entity_poly.pdbx_strand_id
1 'polypeptide(L)' 'MANRLREFRKNQGMTQVQLAELVGCKQGLISLYERDERHPVIYGAIRLARALGTTVEALFGGEVDG' A
#
# COMPACT_ATOMS: atom_id res chain seq x y z
N MET A 1 -6.17 12.62 -1.24
CA MET A 1 -6.16 11.17 -0.89
C MET A 1 -5.16 10.92 0.23
N ALA A 2 -5.56 10.27 1.33
CA ALA A 2 -4.60 9.90 2.37
C ALA A 2 -3.94 8.58 2.03
N ASN A 3 -2.61 8.48 2.18
CA ASN A 3 -1.88 7.24 1.97
C ASN A 3 -1.36 6.69 3.30
N ARG A 4 -1.94 5.59 3.74
CA ARG A 4 -1.65 4.93 5.03
C ARG A 4 -0.87 3.62 4.85
N LEU A 5 -0.35 3.34 3.65
CA LEU A 5 0.32 2.09 3.34
C LEU A 5 1.48 1.78 4.32
N ARG A 6 2.31 2.80 4.60
CA ARG A 6 3.44 2.66 5.53
C ARG A 6 2.99 2.35 6.96
N GLU A 7 1.90 2.97 7.41
CA GLU A 7 1.35 2.79 8.74
C GLU A 7 0.88 1.34 8.92
N PHE A 8 0.02 0.86 8.01
CA PHE A 8 -0.48 -0.52 8.05
C PHE A 8 0.65 -1.55 7.96
N ARG A 9 1.63 -1.34 7.09
CA ARG A 9 2.80 -2.23 7.00
C ARG A 9 3.57 -2.29 8.33
N LYS A 10 3.84 -1.14 8.94
CA LYS A 10 4.57 -1.06 10.22
C LYS A 10 3.78 -1.68 11.37
N ASN A 11 2.46 -1.52 11.39
CA ASN A 11 1.59 -2.14 12.41
C ASN A 11 1.63 -3.68 12.35
N GLN A 12 1.93 -4.25 11.18
CA GLN A 12 2.18 -5.69 11.02
C GLN A 12 3.65 -6.11 11.28
N GLY A 13 4.54 -5.18 11.66
CA GLY A 13 5.95 -5.48 11.88
C GLY A 13 6.73 -5.83 10.60
N MET A 14 6.18 -5.54 9.41
CA MET A 14 6.78 -5.92 8.13
C MET A 14 7.78 -4.88 7.62
N THR A 15 8.86 -5.35 7.00
CA THR A 15 9.73 -4.53 6.14
C THR A 15 9.08 -4.30 4.77
N GLN A 16 9.57 -3.31 4.01
CA GLN A 16 9.10 -3.09 2.64
C GLN A 16 9.40 -4.29 1.72
N VAL A 17 10.49 -5.04 1.98
CA VAL A 17 10.83 -6.27 1.25
C VAL A 17 9.78 -7.33 1.49
N GLN A 18 9.44 -7.60 2.76
CA GLN A 18 8.43 -8.61 3.12
C GLN A 18 7.05 -8.30 2.54
N LEU A 19 6.62 -7.03 2.58
CA LEU A 19 5.36 -6.65 1.94
C LEU A 19 5.42 -6.83 0.42
N ALA A 20 6.55 -6.49 -0.22
CA ALA A 20 6.72 -6.65 -1.65
C ALA A 20 6.68 -8.12 -2.08
N GLU A 21 7.29 -9.02 -1.30
CA GLU A 21 7.23 -10.48 -1.52
C GLU A 21 5.78 -10.99 -1.41
N LEU A 22 5.07 -10.60 -0.36
CA LEU A 22 3.66 -10.97 -0.14
C LEU A 22 2.74 -10.47 -1.27
N VAL A 23 3.02 -9.27 -1.76
CA VAL A 23 2.28 -8.62 -2.87
C VAL A 23 2.85 -9.03 -4.23
N GLY A 24 3.90 -9.84 -4.32
CA GLY A 24 4.54 -10.25 -5.56
C GLY A 24 4.96 -9.06 -6.45
N CYS A 25 5.64 -8.08 -5.88
CA CYS A 25 6.21 -6.93 -6.57
C CYS A 25 7.65 -6.64 -6.10
N LYS A 26 8.30 -5.62 -6.67
CA LYS A 26 9.64 -5.20 -6.25
C LYS A 26 9.53 -4.29 -5.02
N GLN A 27 10.46 -4.42 -4.06
CA GLN A 27 10.52 -3.53 -2.89
C GLN A 27 10.54 -2.04 -3.27
N GLY A 28 11.25 -1.67 -4.33
CA GLY A 28 11.27 -0.28 -4.81
C GLY A 28 9.87 0.26 -5.16
N LEU A 29 8.96 -0.60 -5.59
CA LEU A 29 7.59 -0.21 -5.88
C LEU A 29 6.81 0.12 -4.61
N ILE A 30 7.00 -0.67 -3.53
CA ILE A 30 6.45 -0.34 -2.20
C ILE A 30 7.02 0.99 -1.70
N SER A 31 8.31 1.24 -1.89
CA SER A 31 8.94 2.51 -1.50
C SER A 31 8.31 3.71 -2.24
N LEU A 32 8.15 3.60 -3.56
CA LEU A 32 7.47 4.63 -4.37
C LEU A 32 6.03 4.86 -3.90
N TYR A 33 5.30 3.78 -3.61
CA TYR A 33 3.94 3.85 -3.10
C TYR A 33 3.87 4.57 -1.75
N GLU A 34 4.75 4.25 -0.80
CA GLU A 34 4.76 4.90 0.52
C GLU A 34 5.23 6.36 0.53
N ARG A 35 5.85 6.82 -0.55
CA ARG A 35 6.29 8.21 -0.72
C ARG A 35 5.34 9.03 -1.60
N ASP A 36 4.22 8.45 -2.02
CA ASP A 36 3.27 9.05 -2.97
C ASP A 36 3.89 9.46 -4.31
N GLU A 37 5.08 8.93 -4.65
CA GLU A 37 5.73 9.18 -5.95
C GLU A 37 5.08 8.36 -7.07
N ARG A 38 4.33 7.31 -6.70
CA ARG A 38 3.56 6.48 -7.61
C ARG A 38 2.34 5.93 -6.90
N HIS A 39 1.23 5.80 -7.60
CA HIS A 39 0.07 5.09 -7.10
C HIS A 39 0.01 3.66 -7.65
N PRO A 40 -0.45 2.68 -6.85
CA PRO A 40 -0.72 1.35 -7.35
C PRO A 40 -1.91 1.38 -8.32
N VAL A 41 -1.85 0.55 -9.37
CA VAL A 41 -3.04 0.25 -10.17
C VAL A 41 -4.07 -0.49 -9.31
N ILE A 42 -5.33 -0.53 -9.74
CA ILE A 42 -6.45 -1.16 -9.00
C ILE A 42 -6.08 -2.54 -8.44
N TYR A 43 -5.53 -3.43 -9.29
CA TYR A 43 -5.09 -4.76 -8.84
C TYR A 43 -3.96 -4.72 -7.80
N GLY A 44 -3.04 -3.76 -7.91
CA GLY A 44 -1.98 -3.55 -6.92
C GLY A 44 -2.56 -3.08 -5.58
N ALA A 45 -3.50 -2.15 -5.61
CA ALA A 45 -4.17 -1.64 -4.40
C ALA A 45 -4.95 -2.75 -3.68
N ILE A 46 -5.68 -3.57 -4.43
CA ILE A 46 -6.42 -4.73 -3.89
C ILE A 46 -5.45 -5.75 -3.25
N ARG A 47 -4.31 -6.03 -3.90
CA ARG A 47 -3.30 -6.96 -3.33
C ARG A 47 -2.68 -6.41 -2.05
N LEU A 48 -2.37 -5.12 -1.99
CA LEU A 48 -1.86 -4.47 -0.79
C LEU A 48 -2.88 -4.53 0.35
N ALA A 49 -4.15 -4.23 0.06
CA ALA A 49 -5.24 -4.31 1.04
C ALA A 49 -5.39 -5.72 1.61
N ARG A 50 -5.42 -6.74 0.76
CA ARG A 50 -5.48 -8.15 1.17
C ARG A 50 -4.26 -8.58 2.00
N ALA A 51 -3.06 -8.24 1.53
CA ALA A 51 -1.81 -8.54 2.21
C ALA A 51 -1.75 -7.92 3.62
N LEU A 52 -2.37 -6.75 3.80
CA LEU A 52 -2.40 -6.01 5.05
C LEU A 52 -3.68 -6.22 5.88
N GLY A 53 -4.57 -7.14 5.46
CA GLY A 53 -5.79 -7.47 6.17
C GLY A 53 -6.77 -6.30 6.31
N THR A 54 -6.85 -5.43 5.29
CA THR A 54 -7.66 -4.21 5.31
C THR A 54 -8.34 -3.95 3.96
N THR A 55 -8.94 -2.78 3.75
CA THR A 55 -9.58 -2.37 2.49
C THR A 55 -8.73 -1.36 1.72
N VAL A 56 -9.03 -1.17 0.43
CA VAL A 56 -8.34 -0.19 -0.41
C VAL A 56 -8.61 1.23 0.11
N GLU A 57 -9.84 1.49 0.56
CA GLU A 57 -10.29 2.76 1.15
C GLU A 57 -9.56 3.04 2.47
N ALA A 58 -9.27 2.02 3.28
CA ALA A 58 -8.49 2.23 4.50
C ALA A 58 -7.02 2.61 4.20
N LEU A 59 -6.46 2.10 3.10
CA LEU A 59 -5.07 2.36 2.70
C LEU A 59 -4.89 3.68 1.93
N PHE A 60 -5.82 4.00 1.04
CA PHE A 60 -5.70 5.08 0.07
C PHE A 60 -6.89 6.06 0.09
N GLY A 61 -7.85 5.83 0.98
CA GLY A 61 -9.05 6.66 1.07
C GLY A 61 -8.77 8.04 1.63
N GLY A 62 -9.56 8.98 1.14
CA GLY A 62 -9.62 10.40 1.46
C GLY A 62 -10.58 11.01 0.43
N GLU A 63 -11.14 12.18 0.72
CA GLU A 63 -12.06 12.84 -0.21
C GLU A 63 -11.45 12.86 -1.61
N VAL A 64 -12.21 12.33 -2.57
CA VAL A 64 -12.01 12.62 -3.98
C VAL A 64 -12.30 14.11 -4.08
N ASP A 65 -11.27 14.91 -4.35
CA ASP A 65 -11.50 16.27 -4.83
C ASP A 65 -12.41 16.12 -6.07
N GLY A 66 -13.64 16.62 -5.94
CA GLY A 66 -14.63 16.65 -7.01
C GLY A 66 -14.20 17.52 -8.17
#